data_AF-A0A800FIR5-F1
#
_entry.id   AF-A0A800FIR5-F1
#
_cell.length_a   1.000
_cell.length_b   1.000
_cell.length_c   1.000
_cell.angle_alpha   90.00
_cell.angle_beta   90.00
_cell.angle_gamma   90.00
#
_symmetry.space_group_name_H-M   'P 1'
#
loop_
_entity.id
_entity.type
_entity.pdbx_description
1 polymer ?
#
loop_
_entity_poly.entity_id
_entity_poly.type
_entity_poly.pdbx_seq_one_letter_code
_entity_poly.pdbx_strand_id
1 'polypeptide(L)'
;MNSRTPISLYLTLLLSMAVWGLSWTNAKVLSDYGPSSVLAFWRFFFSSITMIPVLYLTGNDFRVTRQGMKYILTGAVFISLYNIFFFMGTARGSASVGGIIVPTFNPIITFIISVLLLKQVIYRKDIIGLILGFTGG
;
A
#
# COMPACT_ATOMS: atom_id res chain seq x y z
N MET A 1 25.16 -9.40 -1.36
CA MET A 1 24.29 -8.65 -0.43
C MET A 1 24.93 -7.31 -0.15
N ASN A 2 24.56 -6.26 -0.88
CA ASN A 2 25.16 -4.92 -0.74
C ASN A 2 24.72 -4.30 0.59
N SER A 3 25.69 -4.05 1.48
CA SER A 3 25.58 -3.22 2.67
C SER A 3 25.33 -1.76 2.26
N ARG A 4 24.08 -1.42 1.89
CA ARG A 4 23.69 -0.02 1.77
C ARG A 4 23.81 0.62 3.14
N THR A 5 24.53 1.75 3.22
CA THR A 5 24.71 2.51 4.46
C THR A 5 23.33 2.85 5.07
N PRO A 6 23.17 2.83 6.40
CA PRO A 6 21.87 3.05 7.04
C PRO A 6 21.22 4.37 6.60
N ILE A 7 22.04 5.41 6.37
CA ILE A 7 21.60 6.72 5.85
C ILE A 7 20.96 6.63 4.45
N SER A 8 21.51 5.82 3.54
CA SER A 8 20.93 5.63 2.21
C SER A 8 19.54 4.98 2.28
N LEU A 9 19.34 4.05 3.22
CA LEU A 9 18.03 3.43 3.46
C LEU A 9 17.02 4.44 4.02
N TYR A 10 17.42 5.26 5.01
CA TYR A 10 16.55 6.29 5.57
C TYR A 10 16.15 7.35 4.53
N LEU A 11 17.08 7.78 3.67
CA LEU A 11 16.79 8.71 2.57
C LEU A 11 15.81 8.11 1.55
N THR A 12 16.02 6.84 1.18
CA THR A 12 15.12 6.15 0.24
C THR A 12 13.72 5.97 0.86
N LEU A 13 13.65 5.70 2.18
CA LEU A 13 12.39 5.59 2.91
C LEU A 13 11.65 6.94 2.95
N LEU A 14 12.34 8.04 3.26
CA LEU A 14 11.76 9.38 3.27
C LEU A 14 11.20 9.77 1.90
N LEU A 15 11.97 9.54 0.82
CA LEU A 15 11.52 9.76 -0.54
C LEU A 15 10.29 8.90 -0.87
N SER A 16 10.31 7.62 -0.48
CA SER A 16 9.16 6.73 -0.67
C SER A 16 7.91 7.25 0.03
N MET A 17 8.02 7.74 1.27
CA MET A 17 6.89 8.27 2.03
C MET A 17 6.35 9.57 1.45
N ALA A 18 7.23 10.45 0.95
CA ALA A 18 6.83 11.67 0.26
C ALA A 18 6.08 11.37 -1.04
N VAL A 19 6.61 10.47 -1.88
CA VAL A 19 5.95 10.03 -3.12
C VAL A 19 4.61 9.37 -2.82
N TRP A 20 4.53 8.59 -1.75
CA TRP A 20 3.29 7.94 -1.34
C TRP A 20 2.22 8.94 -0.88
N GLY A 21 2.60 9.94 -0.07
CA GLY A 21 1.72 11.04 0.35
C GLY A 21 1.16 11.83 -0.84
N LEU A 22 2.02 12.18 -1.80
CA LEU A 22 1.64 12.88 -3.05
C LEU A 22 0.68 12.07 -3.93
N SER A 23 0.74 10.74 -3.86
CA SER A 23 -0.18 9.88 -4.63
C SER A 23 -1.64 10.10 -4.23
N TRP A 24 -1.93 10.40 -2.97
CA TRP A 24 -3.30 10.59 -2.47
C TRP A 24 -3.88 11.94 -2.89
N THR A 25 -3.08 13.02 -2.77
CA THR A 25 -3.48 14.36 -3.21
C THR A 25 -3.75 14.38 -4.71
N ASN A 26 -2.85 13.78 -5.51
CA ASN A 26 -3.06 13.66 -6.96
C ASN A 26 -4.27 12.80 -7.31
N ALA A 27 -4.53 11.72 -6.57
CA ALA A 27 -5.70 10.88 -6.80
C ALA A 27 -7.03 11.64 -6.58
N LYS A 28 -7.07 12.57 -5.62
CA LYS A 28 -8.24 13.44 -5.42
C LYS A 28 -8.45 14.39 -6.58
N VAL A 29 -7.39 15.11 -6.96
CA VAL A 29 -7.47 16.06 -8.08
C VAL A 29 -7.95 15.32 -9.33
N LEU A 30 -7.37 14.15 -9.64
CA LEU A 30 -7.80 13.34 -10.78
C LEU A 30 -9.24 12.81 -10.65
N SER A 31 -9.71 12.51 -9.44
CA SER A 31 -11.09 12.02 -9.21
C SER A 31 -12.17 13.02 -9.61
N ASP A 32 -11.84 14.31 -9.70
CA ASP A 32 -12.77 15.35 -10.16
C ASP A 32 -12.83 15.43 -11.70
N TYR A 33 -11.86 14.85 -12.42
CA TYR A 33 -11.78 14.87 -13.90
C TYR A 33 -12.35 13.61 -14.56
N GLY A 34 -12.72 12.56 -13.81
CA GLY A 34 -13.28 11.37 -14.43
C GLY A 34 -13.72 10.28 -13.45
N PRO A 35 -14.41 9.24 -13.95
CA PRO A 35 -14.88 8.14 -13.13
C PRO A 35 -13.71 7.41 -12.47
N SER A 36 -13.86 7.12 -11.17
CA SER A 36 -12.86 6.44 -10.36
C SER A 36 -12.34 5.12 -10.94
N SER A 37 -13.19 4.37 -11.63
CA SER A 37 -12.84 3.11 -12.29
C SER A 37 -11.80 3.28 -13.40
N VAL A 38 -11.92 4.36 -14.19
CA VAL A 38 -11.00 4.66 -15.29
C VAL A 38 -9.64 5.09 -14.75
N LEU A 39 -9.63 5.89 -13.68
CA LEU A 39 -8.39 6.32 -13.01
C LEU A 39 -7.67 5.16 -12.33
N ALA A 40 -8.42 4.25 -11.68
CA ALA A 40 -7.87 3.02 -11.12
C ALA A 40 -7.23 2.16 -12.21
N PHE A 41 -7.92 1.97 -13.33
CA PHE A 41 -7.42 1.23 -14.48
C PHE A 41 -6.09 1.81 -14.98
N TRP A 42 -6.04 3.12 -15.25
CA TRP A 42 -4.82 3.78 -15.71
C TRP A 42 -3.68 3.68 -14.68
N ARG A 43 -3.97 3.84 -13.39
CA ARG A 43 -2.98 3.68 -12.31
C ARG A 43 -2.36 2.28 -12.33
N PHE A 44 -3.18 1.22 -12.40
CA PHE A 44 -2.69 -0.16 -12.44
C PHE A 44 -2.03 -0.52 -13.76
N PHE A 45 -2.50 0.05 -14.87
CA PHE A 45 -1.91 -0.14 -16.19
C PHE A 45 -0.49 0.42 -16.24
N PHE A 46 -0.29 1.68 -15.87
CA PHE A 46 1.05 2.29 -15.82
C PHE A 46 1.94 1.61 -14.77
N SER A 47 1.40 1.23 -13.62
CA SER A 47 2.15 0.48 -12.60
C SER A 47 2.63 -0.87 -13.12
N SER A 48 1.80 -1.57 -13.89
CA SER A 48 2.18 -2.85 -14.50
C SER A 48 3.28 -2.68 -15.55
N ILE A 49 3.19 -1.62 -16.38
CA ILE A 49 4.22 -1.31 -17.39
C ILE A 49 5.54 -0.95 -16.71
N THR A 50 5.54 -0.12 -15.66
CA THR A 50 6.77 0.26 -14.95
C THR A 50 7.38 -0.91 -14.17
N MET A 51 6.57 -1.92 -13.80
CA MET A 51 7.08 -3.14 -13.19
C MET A 51 7.96 -3.96 -14.16
N ILE A 52 7.74 -3.88 -15.47
CA ILE A 52 8.49 -4.63 -16.50
C ILE A 52 10.00 -4.26 -16.50
N PRO A 53 10.40 -2.98 -16.67
CA PRO A 53 11.81 -2.61 -16.61
C PRO A 53 12.40 -2.81 -15.21
N VAL A 54 11.62 -2.64 -14.14
CA VAL A 54 12.09 -2.95 -12.78
C VAL A 54 12.46 -4.42 -12.65
N LEU A 55 11.61 -5.33 -13.13
CA LEU A 55 11.89 -6.78 -13.14
C LEU A 55 13.14 -7.12 -13.95
N TYR A 56 13.30 -6.50 -15.12
CA TYR A 56 14.48 -6.67 -15.97
C TYR A 56 15.77 -6.17 -15.28
N LEU A 57 15.73 -5.00 -14.65
CA LEU A 57 16.87 -4.42 -13.92
C LEU A 57 17.21 -5.18 -12.64
N THR A 58 16.24 -5.83 -12.01
CA THR A 58 16.45 -6.60 -10.77
C THR A 58 16.95 -8.02 -11.04
N GLY A 59 16.95 -8.47 -12.31
CA GLY A 59 17.40 -9.81 -12.71
C GLY A 59 16.51 -10.94 -12.18
N ASN A 60 15.28 -10.62 -11.78
CA ASN A 60 14.32 -11.61 -11.31
C ASN A 60 13.66 -12.30 -12.50
N ASP A 61 13.71 -13.64 -12.53
CA ASP A 61 13.02 -14.43 -13.55
C ASP A 61 11.51 -14.16 -13.51
N PHE A 62 10.90 -13.99 -14.69
CA PHE A 62 9.43 -13.88 -14.87
C PHE A 62 8.69 -15.22 -14.59
N ARG A 63 9.38 -16.18 -13.95
CA ARG A 63 8.88 -17.53 -13.68
C ARG A 63 7.89 -17.48 -12.52
N VAL A 64 6.62 -17.31 -12.86
CA VAL A 64 5.51 -17.49 -11.93
C VAL A 64 5.33 -18.98 -11.65
N THR A 65 5.84 -19.45 -10.51
CA THR A 65 5.55 -20.80 -10.01
C THR A 65 4.05 -20.96 -9.80
N ARG A 66 3.48 -22.16 -10.01
CA ARG A 66 2.04 -22.45 -9.82
C ARG A 66 1.53 -22.06 -8.41
N GLN A 67 2.39 -22.17 -7.40
CA GLN A 67 2.17 -21.67 -6.04
C GLN A 67 2.08 -20.13 -5.99
N GLY A 68 3.00 -19.45 -6.68
CA GLY A 68 3.05 -17.99 -6.84
C GLY A 68 1.80 -17.46 -7.54
N MET A 69 1.27 -18.19 -8.51
CA MET A 69 0.02 -17.82 -9.20
C MET A 69 -1.18 -17.77 -8.26
N LYS A 70 -1.24 -18.67 -7.25
CA LYS A 70 -2.28 -18.62 -6.22
C LYS A 70 -2.17 -17.34 -5.38
N TYR A 71 -0.97 -16.96 -4.96
CA TYR A 71 -0.74 -15.72 -4.21
C TYR A 71 -1.00 -14.47 -5.06
N ILE A 72 -0.62 -14.47 -6.33
CA ILE A 72 -0.90 -13.37 -7.27
C ILE A 72 -2.40 -13.21 -7.44
N LEU A 73 -3.15 -14.29 -7.67
CA LEU A 73 -4.58 -14.22 -7.88
C LEU A 73 -5.30 -13.76 -6.61
N THR A 74 -4.95 -14.32 -5.45
CA THR A 74 -5.49 -13.88 -4.17
C THR A 74 -5.16 -12.41 -3.90
N GLY A 75 -3.90 -12.00 -4.09
CA GLY A 75 -3.47 -10.60 -3.95
C GLY A 75 -4.17 -9.65 -4.92
N ALA A 76 -4.38 -10.06 -6.18
CA ALA A 76 -5.10 -9.30 -7.18
C ALA A 76 -6.57 -9.11 -6.81
N VAL A 77 -7.22 -10.12 -6.25
CA VAL A 77 -8.60 -10.00 -5.73
C VAL A 77 -8.64 -9.02 -4.56
N PHE A 78 -7.78 -9.19 -3.56
CA PHE A 78 -7.74 -8.31 -2.38
C PHE A 78 -7.41 -6.86 -2.74
N ILE A 79 -6.42 -6.63 -3.61
CA ILE A 79 -6.03 -5.27 -4.02
C ILE A 79 -7.12 -4.60 -4.86
N SER A 80 -7.83 -5.38 -5.69
CA SER A 80 -8.94 -4.86 -6.49
C SER A 80 -10.14 -4.50 -5.62
N LEU A 81 -10.52 -5.38 -4.68
CA LEU A 81 -11.55 -5.06 -3.68
C LEU A 81 -11.16 -3.84 -2.85
N TYR A 82 -9.93 -3.78 -2.37
CA TYR A 82 -9.40 -2.63 -1.64
C TYR A 82 -9.52 -1.35 -2.46
N ASN A 83 -9.14 -1.36 -3.74
CA ASN A 83 -9.24 -0.18 -4.60
C ASN A 83 -10.69 0.22 -4.86
N ILE A 84 -11.60 -0.73 -5.08
CA ILE A 84 -13.03 -0.45 -5.24
C ILE A 84 -13.56 0.23 -3.97
N PHE A 85 -13.31 -0.32 -2.78
CA PHE A 85 -13.71 0.29 -1.52
C PHE A 85 -13.05 1.64 -1.27
N PHE A 86 -11.77 1.78 -1.62
CA PHE A 86 -11.03 3.03 -1.50
C PHE A 86 -11.64 4.13 -2.37
N PHE A 87 -11.95 3.84 -3.63
CA PHE A 87 -12.58 4.79 -4.54
C PHE A 87 -14.03 5.10 -4.15
N MET A 88 -14.81 4.12 -3.72
CA MET A 88 -16.15 4.35 -3.16
C MET A 88 -16.11 5.23 -1.90
N GLY A 89 -15.11 5.02 -1.04
CA GLY A 89 -14.87 5.84 0.16
C GLY A 89 -14.42 7.26 -0.18
N THR A 90 -13.57 7.42 -1.19
CA THR A 90 -13.09 8.73 -1.66
C THR A 90 -14.14 9.51 -2.46
N ALA A 91 -15.10 8.82 -3.08
CA ALA A 91 -16.24 9.47 -3.74
C ALA A 91 -17.25 10.04 -2.73
N ARG A 92 -17.39 9.43 -1.53
CA ARG A 92 -18.30 9.90 -0.48
C ARG A 92 -17.62 10.72 0.63
N GLY A 93 -16.31 10.63 0.77
CA GLY A 93 -15.50 11.34 1.76
C GLY A 93 -14.49 12.31 1.13
N SER A 94 -13.96 13.24 1.92
CA SER A 94 -12.84 14.07 1.47
C SER A 94 -11.57 13.22 1.32
N ALA A 95 -10.72 13.51 0.34
CA ALA A 95 -9.45 12.79 0.18
C ALA A 95 -8.51 12.95 1.37
N SER A 96 -8.63 14.04 2.12
CA SER A 96 -7.90 14.23 3.37
C SER A 96 -8.28 13.16 4.39
N VAL A 97 -9.55 12.74 4.42
CA VAL A 97 -10.03 11.66 5.31
C VAL A 97 -9.52 10.31 4.85
N GLY A 98 -9.54 10.03 3.54
CA GLY A 98 -8.96 8.79 2.99
C GLY A 98 -7.45 8.67 3.25
N GLY A 99 -6.72 9.78 3.13
CA GLY A 99 -5.28 9.86 3.39
C GLY A 99 -4.88 9.73 4.85
N ILE A 100 -5.81 9.93 5.80
CA ILE A 100 -5.59 9.74 7.23
C ILE A 100 -6.08 8.36 7.69
N ILE A 101 -7.31 7.98 7.32
CA ILE A 101 -7.91 6.73 7.77
C ILE A 101 -7.11 5.52 7.29
N VAL A 102 -6.67 5.49 6.03
CA VAL A 102 -5.96 4.32 5.49
C VAL A 102 -4.64 4.06 6.22
N PRO A 103 -3.72 5.04 6.38
CA PRO A 103 -2.48 4.82 7.11
C PRO A 103 -2.67 4.53 8.61
N THR A 104 -3.73 5.06 9.24
CA THR A 104 -4.01 4.81 10.66
C THR A 104 -4.57 3.41 10.89
N PHE A 105 -5.51 2.97 10.04
CA PHE A 105 -6.14 1.65 10.19
C PHE A 105 -5.28 0.50 9.68
N ASN A 106 -4.42 0.73 8.68
CA ASN A 106 -3.58 -0.35 8.13
C ASN A 106 -2.72 -1.05 9.20
N PRO A 107 -1.95 -0.35 10.05
CA PRO A 107 -1.18 -0.96 11.14
C PRO A 107 -2.06 -1.70 12.14
N ILE A 108 -3.23 -1.15 12.49
CA ILE A 108 -4.17 -1.75 13.45
C ILE A 108 -4.71 -3.08 12.91
N ILE A 109 -5.25 -3.07 11.69
CA ILE A 109 -5.80 -4.27 11.05
C ILE A 109 -4.69 -5.28 10.81
N THR A 110 -3.52 -4.85 10.33
CA THR A 110 -2.36 -5.72 10.11
C THR A 110 -1.88 -6.37 11.40
N PHE A 111 -1.86 -5.61 12.51
CA PHE A 111 -1.50 -6.14 13.83
C PHE A 111 -2.51 -7.19 14.31
N ILE A 112 -3.81 -6.89 14.23
CA ILE A 112 -4.88 -7.83 14.62
C ILE A 112 -4.79 -9.13 13.81
N ILE A 113 -4.67 -9.02 12.48
CA ILE A 113 -4.54 -10.18 11.59
C ILE A 113 -3.26 -10.97 11.89
N SER A 114 -2.14 -10.28 12.14
CA SER A 114 -0.86 -10.93 12.46
C SER A 114 -0.94 -11.68 13.79
N VAL A 115 -1.59 -11.12 14.81
CA VAL A 115 -1.84 -11.82 16.09
C VAL A 115 -2.71 -13.05 15.88
N LEU A 116 -3.79 -12.94 15.10
CA LEU A 116 -4.73 -14.04 14.84
C LEU A 116 -4.11 -15.18 14.01
N LEU A 117 -3.38 -14.86 12.94
CA LEU A 117 -2.83 -15.84 12.00
C LEU A 117 -1.46 -16.38 12.43
N LEU A 118 -0.57 -15.50 12.91
CA LEU A 118 0.82 -15.85 13.23
C LEU A 118 1.01 -16.15 14.73
N LYS A 119 -0.05 -16.01 15.56
CA LYS A 119 -0.02 -16.24 17.02
C LYS A 119 1.16 -15.56 17.71
N GLN A 120 1.50 -14.34 17.26
CA GLN A 120 2.63 -13.60 17.80
C GLN A 120 2.36 -13.15 19.24
N VAL A 121 3.40 -13.17 20.06
CA VAL A 121 3.35 -12.72 21.47
C VAL A 121 3.20 -11.20 21.49
N ILE A 122 2.09 -10.72 22.05
CA ILE A 122 1.78 -9.30 22.15
C ILE A 122 2.56 -8.70 23.33
N TYR A 123 3.41 -7.69 23.07
CA TYR A 123 4.05 -6.93 24.14
C TYR A 123 3.28 -5.63 24.43
N ARG A 124 3.34 -5.14 25.68
CA ARG A 124 2.68 -3.88 26.09
C ARG A 124 3.11 -2.67 25.24
N LYS A 125 4.37 -2.65 24.77
CA LYS A 125 4.90 -1.62 23.87
C LYS A 125 4.19 -1.57 22.52
N ASP A 126 3.72 -2.72 22.00
CA ASP A 126 3.04 -2.80 20.71
C ASP A 126 1.63 -2.21 20.82
N ILE A 127 0.96 -2.45 21.96
CA ILE A 127 -0.34 -1.86 22.29
C ILE A 127 -0.23 -0.34 22.46
N ILE A 128 0.80 0.15 23.17
CA ILE A 128 1.02 1.59 23.35
C ILE A 128 1.33 2.26 22.00
N GLY A 129 2.15 1.63 21.15
CA GLY A 129 2.42 2.10 19.80
C GLY A 129 1.16 2.14 18.93
N LEU A 130 0.26 1.15 19.09
CA LEU A 130 -1.01 1.10 18.38
C LEU A 130 -1.96 2.23 18.83
N ILE A 131 -2.07 2.47 20.13
CA ILE A 131 -2.89 3.55 20.69
C ILE A 131 -2.36 4.91 20.24
N LEU A 132 -1.03 5.13 20.33
CA LEU A 132 -0.40 6.36 19.88
C LEU A 132 -0.60 6.58 18.37
N GLY A 133 -0.48 5.51 17.56
CA GLY A 133 -0.77 5.56 16.13
C GLY A 133 -2.22 5.89 15.82
N PHE A 134 -3.17 5.34 16.60
CA PHE A 134 -4.60 5.66 16.48
C PHE A 134 -4.93 7.10 16.88
N THR A 135 -4.29 7.64 17.91
CA THR A 135 -4.52 9.02 18.37
C THR A 135 -3.79 10.06 17.51
N GLY A 136 -2.73 9.66 16.81
CA GLY A 136 -1.85 10.57 16.08
C GLY A 136 -2.16 10.70 14.58
N GLY A 137 -2.97 9.81 14.02
CA GLY A 137 -3.46 9.92 12.65
C GLY A 137 -4.84 10.55 12.62
#